data_AF-A0A8S3Q940-F1
#
_entry.id   AF-A0A8S3Q940-F1
#
_cell.length_a   1.000
_cell.length_b   1.000
_cell.length_c   1.000
_cell.angle_alpha   90.00
_cell.angle_beta   90.00
_cell.angle_gamma   90.00
#
_symmetry.space_group_name_H-M   'P 1'
#
loop_
_entity.id
_entity.type
_entity.pdbx_description
1 polymer ?
#
loop_
_entity_poly.entity_id
_entity_poly.type
_entity_poly.pdbx_seq_one_letter_code
_entity_poly.pdbx_strand_id
1 'polypeptide(L)'
;MKCNELFTRPSINAGLGERQVNTLLSGLNIPPVSHCMMSARQKDVGVALQEVAKETVDQALCEEVELTKRNKDQDSITADVDEGWQMRGSGRSYNSLSGHCSMIGTETGKIVNYAVRIKSCRVCSLAEKSKSSPPVHECHMNWSGSAKSMEADMVTEMVKDVGKRVLVLAQ
;
A
#
# COMPACT_ATOMS: atom_id res chain seq x y z
N MET A 1 -1.53 -26.69 4.74
CA MET A 1 -2.17 -25.38 4.94
C MET A 1 -2.48 -25.20 6.41
N LYS A 2 -1.92 -24.18 7.06
CA LYS A 2 -2.21 -23.88 8.47
C LYS A 2 -3.57 -23.17 8.50
N CYS A 3 -4.54 -23.64 9.30
CA CYS A 3 -5.89 -23.05 9.40
C CYS A 3 -5.90 -21.52 9.57
N ASN A 4 -4.80 -20.94 10.09
CA ASN A 4 -4.66 -19.51 10.34
C ASN A 4 -4.49 -18.67 9.04
N GLU A 5 -3.99 -19.22 7.95
CA GLU A 5 -3.90 -18.50 6.65
C GLU A 5 -5.28 -18.29 6.02
N LEU A 6 -6.13 -19.32 6.09
CA LEU A 6 -7.50 -19.26 5.55
C LEU A 6 -8.35 -18.19 6.24
N PHE A 7 -8.05 -17.85 7.49
CA PHE A 7 -8.81 -16.86 8.24
C PHE A 7 -8.27 -15.44 8.08
N THR A 8 -6.95 -15.28 7.95
CA THR A 8 -6.29 -13.96 7.91
C THR A 8 -6.52 -13.23 6.59
N ARG A 9 -6.46 -13.93 5.44
CA ARG A 9 -6.71 -13.30 4.13
C ARG A 9 -8.14 -12.74 3.99
N PRO A 10 -9.22 -13.48 4.28
CA PRO A 10 -10.58 -12.92 4.27
C PRO A 10 -10.76 -11.78 5.27
N SER A 11 -10.12 -11.86 6.44
CA SER A 11 -10.19 -10.79 7.44
C SER A 11 -9.59 -9.48 6.95
N ILE A 12 -8.46 -9.54 6.22
CA ILE A 12 -7.85 -8.35 5.58
C ILE A 12 -8.80 -7.76 4.54
N ASN A 13 -9.36 -8.60 3.66
CA ASN A 13 -10.27 -8.15 2.61
C ASN A 13 -11.57 -7.56 3.16
N ALA A 14 -12.10 -8.13 4.24
CA ALA A 14 -13.31 -7.65 4.90
C ALA A 14 -13.05 -6.48 5.88
N GLY A 15 -11.80 -6.06 6.08
CA GLY A 15 -11.44 -5.00 7.02
C GLY A 15 -11.71 -5.36 8.48
N LEU A 16 -11.64 -6.65 8.84
CA LEU A 16 -11.93 -7.13 10.19
C LEU A 16 -10.70 -6.99 11.10
N GLY A 17 -10.88 -6.29 12.22
CA GLY A 17 -9.89 -6.23 13.29
C GLY A 17 -9.94 -7.46 14.21
N GLU A 18 -8.88 -7.66 15.00
CA GLU A 18 -8.76 -8.76 15.98
C GLU A 18 -10.01 -8.92 16.86
N ARG A 19 -10.58 -7.80 17.34
CA ARG A 19 -11.79 -7.83 18.19
C ARG A 19 -12.99 -8.44 17.47
N GLN A 20 -13.23 -8.03 16.22
CA GLN A 20 -14.35 -8.54 15.43
C GLN A 20 -14.17 -10.01 15.09
N VAL A 21 -12.93 -10.41 14.78
CA VAL A 21 -12.54 -11.80 14.59
C VAL A 21 -12.83 -12.63 15.85
N ASN A 22 -12.36 -12.19 17.01
CA ASN A 22 -12.56 -12.92 18.26
C ASN A 22 -14.03 -12.99 18.68
N THR A 23 -14.83 -11.96 18.40
CA THR A 23 -16.29 -12.02 18.57
C THR A 23 -16.91 -13.12 17.69
N LEU A 24 -16.51 -13.20 16.42
CA LEU A 24 -16.98 -14.26 15.51
C LEU A 24 -16.57 -15.65 15.99
N LEU A 25 -15.30 -15.83 16.36
CA LEU A 25 -14.78 -17.10 16.86
C LEU A 25 -15.49 -17.53 18.16
N SER A 26 -15.78 -16.58 19.05
CA SER A 26 -16.51 -16.85 20.29
C SER A 26 -17.94 -17.34 20.02
N GLY A 27 -18.63 -16.77 19.03
CA GLY A 27 -19.94 -17.24 18.60
C GLY A 27 -19.92 -18.66 18.00
N LEU A 28 -18.80 -19.04 17.39
CA LEU A 28 -18.56 -20.39 16.84
C LEU A 28 -17.99 -21.37 17.86
N ASN A 29 -17.83 -20.98 19.12
CA ASN A 29 -17.17 -21.76 20.17
C ASN A 29 -15.74 -22.22 19.81
N ILE A 30 -14.99 -21.35 19.09
CA ILE A 30 -13.59 -21.54 18.73
C ILE A 30 -12.72 -20.67 19.65
N PRO A 31 -11.58 -21.17 20.17
CA PRO A 31 -10.69 -20.37 21.01
C PRO A 31 -10.24 -19.07 20.34
N PRO A 32 -10.09 -17.97 21.10
CA PRO A 32 -9.68 -16.69 20.55
C PRO A 32 -8.24 -16.72 20.05
N VAL A 33 -7.96 -15.89 19.05
CA VAL A 33 -6.62 -15.66 18.52
C VAL A 33 -5.98 -14.46 19.22
N SER A 34 -4.68 -14.58 19.49
CA SER A 34 -3.91 -13.49 20.11
C SER A 34 -3.49 -12.44 19.07
N HIS A 35 -3.42 -11.19 19.50
CA HIS A 35 -2.89 -10.08 18.69
C HIS A 35 -1.54 -10.40 18.04
N CYS A 36 -0.59 -10.97 18.79
CA CYS A 36 0.75 -11.28 18.29
C CYS A 36 0.69 -12.30 17.14
N MET A 37 -0.12 -13.36 17.30
CA MET A 37 -0.31 -14.36 16.26
C MET A 37 -0.99 -13.77 15.03
N MET A 38 -2.05 -12.97 15.21
CA MET A 38 -2.76 -12.32 14.10
C MET A 38 -1.83 -11.37 13.33
N SER A 39 -1.10 -10.51 14.04
CA SER A 39 -0.18 -9.54 13.44
C SER A 39 0.95 -10.22 12.67
N ALA A 40 1.52 -11.31 13.19
CA ALA A 40 2.52 -12.11 12.48
C ALA A 40 1.95 -12.68 11.16
N ARG A 41 0.74 -13.25 11.21
CA ARG A 41 0.10 -13.81 10.00
C ARG A 41 -0.32 -12.76 8.99
N GLN A 42 -0.77 -11.58 9.45
CA GLN A 42 -1.06 -10.46 8.57
C GLN A 42 0.18 -10.01 7.79
N LYS A 43 1.36 -10.03 8.42
CA LYS A 43 2.63 -9.73 7.73
C LYS A 43 2.97 -10.79 6.70
N ASP A 44 2.88 -12.06 7.05
CA ASP A 44 3.14 -13.18 6.12
C ASP A 44 2.25 -13.07 4.86
N VAL A 45 0.94 -12.85 5.04
CA VAL A 45 -0.01 -12.67 3.94
C VAL A 45 0.25 -11.37 3.19
N GLY A 46 0.71 -10.32 3.88
CA GLY A 46 1.04 -9.03 3.30
C GLY A 46 2.14 -9.11 2.24
N VAL A 47 3.15 -9.96 2.42
CA VAL A 47 4.22 -10.17 1.43
C VAL A 47 3.64 -10.72 0.12
N ALA A 48 2.84 -11.79 0.21
CA ALA A 48 2.20 -12.37 -0.97
C ALA A 48 1.24 -11.39 -1.66
N LEU A 49 0.53 -10.56 -0.87
CA LEU A 49 -0.36 -9.53 -1.44
C LEU A 49 0.41 -8.45 -2.19
N GLN A 50 1.59 -8.06 -1.71
CA GLN A 50 2.45 -7.08 -2.39
C GLN A 50 2.99 -7.62 -3.72
N GLU A 51 3.31 -8.90 -3.80
CA GLU A 51 3.73 -9.55 -5.05
C GLU A 51 2.62 -9.51 -6.09
N VAL A 52 1.41 -9.97 -5.71
CA VAL A 52 0.23 -9.93 -6.58
C VAL A 52 -0.10 -8.50 -7.01
N ALA A 53 0.01 -7.52 -6.10
CA ALA A 53 -0.24 -6.12 -6.43
C ALA A 53 0.72 -5.59 -7.50
N LYS A 54 2.01 -5.96 -7.45
CA LYS A 54 2.99 -5.57 -8.48
C LYS A 54 2.64 -6.17 -9.83
N GLU A 55 2.31 -7.47 -9.86
CA GLU A 55 1.93 -8.17 -11.10
C GLU A 55 0.67 -7.56 -11.73
N THR A 56 -0.35 -7.24 -10.92
CA THR A 56 -1.58 -6.61 -11.43
C THR A 56 -1.31 -5.22 -12.02
N VAL A 57 -0.43 -4.44 -11.38
CA VAL A 57 -0.07 -3.10 -11.87
C VAL A 57 0.74 -3.18 -13.16
N ASP A 58 1.67 -4.13 -13.27
CA ASP A 58 2.44 -4.33 -14.50
C ASP A 58 1.54 -4.73 -15.67
N GLN A 59 0.57 -5.62 -15.43
CA GLN A 59 -0.43 -5.99 -16.43
C GLN A 59 -1.31 -4.79 -16.83
N ALA A 60 -1.79 -4.02 -15.85
CA ALA A 60 -2.60 -2.83 -16.12
C ALA A 60 -1.83 -1.77 -16.91
N LEU A 61 -0.53 -1.59 -16.65
CA LEU A 61 0.32 -0.66 -17.37
C LEU A 61 0.51 -1.10 -18.84
N CYS A 62 0.75 -2.39 -19.10
CA CYS A 62 0.85 -2.91 -20.46
C CYS A 62 -0.44 -2.69 -21.25
N GLU A 63 -1.59 -3.01 -20.66
CA GLU A 63 -2.90 -2.78 -21.29
C GLU A 63 -3.15 -1.29 -21.59
N GLU A 64 -2.76 -0.38 -20.67
CA GLU A 64 -2.89 1.06 -20.87
C GLU A 64 -2.06 1.55 -22.06
N VAL A 65 -0.81 1.07 -22.20
CA VAL A 65 0.06 1.44 -23.33
C VAL A 65 -0.52 0.96 -24.65
N GLU A 66 -1.02 -0.28 -24.72
CA GLU A 66 -1.63 -0.84 -25.92
C GLU A 66 -2.90 -0.07 -26.34
N LEU A 67 -3.77 0.24 -25.39
CA LEU A 67 -5.00 1.00 -25.66
C LEU A 67 -4.70 2.45 -26.05
N THR A 68 -3.71 3.08 -25.43
CA THR A 68 -3.29 4.44 -25.78
C THR A 68 -2.78 4.50 -27.22
N LYS A 69 -1.94 3.53 -27.63
CA LYS A 69 -1.47 3.42 -29.02
C LYS A 69 -2.63 3.22 -29.99
N ARG A 70 -3.59 2.35 -29.64
CA ARG A 70 -4.76 2.08 -30.50
C ARG A 70 -5.71 3.27 -30.65
N ASN A 71 -5.99 3.99 -29.56
CA ASN A 71 -7.02 5.04 -29.55
C ASN A 71 -6.48 6.42 -29.95
N LYS A 72 -5.25 6.74 -29.54
CA LYS A 72 -4.67 8.09 -29.67
C LYS A 72 -3.48 8.17 -30.61
N ASP A 73 -2.92 7.03 -31.05
CA ASP A 73 -1.70 6.95 -31.88
C ASP A 73 -0.54 7.78 -31.30
N GLN A 74 -0.41 7.73 -29.97
CA GLN A 74 0.59 8.44 -29.19
C GLN A 74 1.35 7.48 -28.28
N ASP A 75 2.64 7.73 -28.10
CA ASP A 75 3.50 6.95 -27.20
C ASP A 75 3.42 7.41 -25.74
N SER A 76 2.77 8.55 -25.48
CA SER A 76 2.60 9.10 -24.12
C SER A 76 1.27 8.67 -23.52
N ILE A 77 1.31 8.01 -22.35
CA ILE A 77 0.11 7.69 -21.59
C ILE A 77 -0.43 8.92 -20.86
N THR A 78 -1.75 9.00 -20.72
CA THR A 78 -2.42 9.97 -19.85
C THR A 78 -2.86 9.25 -18.59
N ALA A 79 -2.59 9.82 -17.42
CA ALA A 79 -2.98 9.24 -16.15
C ALA A 79 -3.40 10.32 -15.16
N ASP A 80 -4.40 9.99 -14.35
CA ASP A 80 -4.84 10.79 -13.23
C ASP A 80 -4.21 10.25 -11.94
N VAL A 81 -4.03 11.11 -10.95
CA VAL A 81 -3.46 10.72 -9.64
C VAL A 81 -4.41 11.11 -8.53
N ASP A 82 -4.58 10.21 -7.56
CA ASP A 82 -5.34 10.45 -6.34
C ASP A 82 -4.51 10.04 -5.13
N GLU A 83 -4.50 10.87 -4.08
CA GLU A 83 -3.81 10.57 -2.82
C GLU A 83 -4.75 10.57 -1.62
N GLY A 84 -4.67 9.50 -0.83
CA GLY A 84 -5.35 9.37 0.43
C GLY A 84 -4.44 9.60 1.64
N TRP A 85 -4.96 10.35 2.62
CA TRP A 85 -4.36 10.51 3.94
C TRP A 85 -5.02 9.57 4.93
N GLN A 86 -4.27 8.63 5.52
CA GLN A 86 -4.79 7.79 6.60
C GLN A 86 -4.76 8.53 7.93
N MET A 87 -5.70 9.47 8.11
CA MET A 87 -5.93 10.08 9.40
C MET A 87 -7.43 10.22 9.69
N ARG A 88 -7.83 9.88 10.91
CA ARG A 88 -9.15 10.23 11.44
C ARG A 88 -9.11 11.72 11.82
N GLY A 89 -9.46 12.62 10.89
CA GLY A 89 -9.32 14.07 11.10
C GLY A 89 -10.31 14.92 10.30
N SER A 90 -10.67 16.10 10.83
CA SER A 90 -11.69 17.04 10.34
C SER A 90 -11.30 17.83 9.07
N GLY A 91 -10.40 17.30 8.23
CA GLY A 91 -9.96 17.93 6.97
C GLY A 91 -9.00 19.13 7.10
N ARG A 92 -8.59 19.52 8.32
CA ARG A 92 -7.75 20.72 8.56
C ARG A 92 -6.35 20.41 9.11
N SER A 93 -6.03 19.14 9.32
CA SER A 93 -4.79 18.71 9.97
C SER A 93 -3.92 17.94 8.96
N TYR A 94 -2.86 18.58 8.49
CA TYR A 94 -1.89 18.03 7.53
C TYR A 94 -0.69 17.40 8.23
N ASN A 95 -0.94 16.48 9.16
CA ASN A 95 0.08 15.84 10.00
C ASN A 95 -0.01 14.31 9.97
N SER A 96 -0.53 13.76 8.88
CA SER A 96 -0.61 12.32 8.66
C SER A 96 0.75 11.65 8.79
N LEU A 97 0.77 10.48 9.43
CA LEU A 97 1.97 9.67 9.61
C LEU A 97 2.25 8.78 8.39
N SER A 98 1.27 8.63 7.50
CA SER A 98 1.41 7.96 6.21
C SER A 98 0.52 8.61 5.14
N GLY A 99 0.95 8.49 3.90
CA GLY A 99 0.23 8.87 2.68
C GLY A 99 0.32 7.73 1.66
N HIS A 100 -0.72 7.57 0.85
CA HIS A 100 -0.76 6.59 -0.24
C HIS A 100 -1.32 7.27 -1.49
N CYS A 101 -0.58 7.18 -2.59
CA CYS A 101 -0.96 7.76 -3.87
C CYS A 101 -1.15 6.65 -4.90
N SER A 102 -2.22 6.76 -5.68
CA SER A 102 -2.55 5.84 -6.77
C SER A 102 -2.58 6.62 -8.08
N MET A 103 -1.95 6.08 -9.11
CA MET A 103 -1.99 6.58 -10.48
C MET A 103 -2.92 5.69 -11.30
N ILE A 104 -3.90 6.30 -11.96
CA ILE A 104 -4.97 5.64 -12.69
C ILE A 104 -4.83 5.98 -14.18
N GLY A 105 -4.75 4.97 -15.03
CA GLY A 105 -4.72 5.14 -16.49
C GLY A 105 -6.05 5.65 -17.01
N THR A 106 -6.04 6.65 -17.89
CA THR A 106 -7.27 7.26 -18.41
C THR A 106 -8.02 6.32 -19.35
N GLU A 107 -7.32 5.46 -20.10
CA GLU A 107 -7.95 4.57 -21.09
C GLU A 107 -8.52 3.29 -20.45
N THR A 108 -7.78 2.67 -19.53
CA THR A 108 -8.21 1.44 -18.83
C THR A 108 -9.06 1.73 -17.60
N GLY A 109 -8.90 2.89 -16.96
CA GLY A 109 -9.44 3.17 -15.62
C GLY A 109 -8.82 2.30 -14.52
N LYS A 110 -7.68 1.64 -14.79
CA LYS A 110 -6.99 0.76 -13.84
C LYS A 110 -5.82 1.48 -13.17
N ILE A 111 -5.38 0.97 -12.02
CA ILE A 111 -4.20 1.48 -11.33
C ILE A 111 -2.95 1.04 -12.10
N VAL A 112 -2.21 2.01 -12.64
CA VAL A 112 -0.99 1.81 -13.43
C VAL A 112 0.29 2.04 -12.63
N ASN A 113 0.20 2.71 -11.49
CA ASN A 113 1.27 2.79 -10.50
C ASN A 113 0.70 3.19 -9.12
N TYR A 114 1.43 2.92 -8.05
CA TYR A 114 1.10 3.41 -6.71
C TYR A 114 2.37 3.66 -5.91
N ALA A 115 2.31 4.59 -4.96
CA ALA A 115 3.40 4.88 -4.04
C ALA A 115 2.87 5.08 -2.62
N VAL A 116 3.70 4.76 -1.63
CA VAL A 116 3.36 4.93 -0.21
C VAL A 116 4.51 5.64 0.49
N ARG A 117 4.17 6.59 1.35
CA ARG A 117 5.10 7.28 2.25
C ARG A 117 4.72 7.04 3.69
N ILE A 118 5.69 6.66 4.51
CA ILE A 118 5.53 6.34 5.92
C ILE A 118 6.57 7.13 6.71
N LYS A 119 6.08 7.99 7.60
CA LYS A 119 6.89 8.87 8.45
C LYS A 119 7.20 8.28 9.83
N SER A 120 6.40 7.32 10.28
CA SER A 120 6.54 6.80 11.64
C SER A 120 6.66 5.28 11.66
N CYS A 121 7.62 4.78 12.44
CA CYS A 121 7.68 3.40 12.87
C CYS A 121 7.62 3.36 14.39
N ARG A 122 6.69 2.58 14.97
CA ARG A 122 6.53 2.44 16.42
C ARG A 122 7.82 1.96 17.10
N VAL A 123 8.53 1.00 16.50
CA VAL A 123 9.76 0.44 17.06
C VAL A 123 10.84 1.51 17.12
N CYS A 124 11.04 2.26 16.03
CA CYS A 124 11.98 3.38 15.99
C CYS A 124 11.60 4.48 16.99
N SER A 125 10.34 4.89 17.05
CA SER A 125 9.88 5.93 17.98
C SER A 125 10.06 5.54 19.45
N LEU A 126 9.97 4.25 19.79
CA LEU A 126 10.23 3.77 21.16
C LEU A 126 11.73 3.78 21.49
N ALA A 127 12.57 3.39 20.53
CA ALA A 127 14.02 3.43 20.68
C ALA A 127 14.54 4.86 20.90
N GLU A 128 14.03 5.81 20.11
CA GLU A 128 14.33 7.24 20.24
C GLU A 128 13.94 7.78 21.62
N LYS A 129 12.71 7.48 22.10
CA LYS A 129 12.24 7.89 23.42
C LYS A 129 13.08 7.31 24.56
N SER A 130 13.57 6.09 24.40
CA SER A 130 14.42 5.41 25.39
C SER A 130 15.91 5.72 25.23
N LYS A 131 16.30 6.59 24.28
CA LYS A 131 17.69 6.91 23.94
C LYS A 131 18.54 5.67 23.67
N SER A 132 17.93 4.65 23.07
CA SER A 132 18.56 3.38 22.72
C SER A 132 18.52 3.15 21.22
N SER A 133 19.36 2.22 20.72
CA SER A 133 19.30 1.80 19.33
C SER A 133 18.06 0.92 19.10
N PRO A 134 17.34 1.10 17.98
CA PRO A 134 16.17 0.27 17.69
C PRO A 134 16.60 -1.20 17.53
N PRO A 135 15.82 -2.16 18.08
CA PRO A 135 16.06 -3.57 17.82
C PRO A 135 15.88 -3.88 16.33
N VAL A 136 16.50 -4.97 15.87
CA VAL A 136 16.35 -5.43 14.48
C VAL A 136 14.87 -5.69 14.20
N HIS A 137 14.33 -4.99 13.22
CA HIS A 137 12.94 -5.12 12.78
C HIS A 137 12.82 -4.70 11.32
N GLU A 138 11.72 -5.12 10.69
CA GLU A 138 11.33 -4.67 9.36
C GLU A 138 10.77 -3.25 9.45
N CYS A 139 11.57 -2.26 9.02
CA CYS A 139 11.19 -0.85 9.06
C CYS A 139 10.73 -0.41 7.67
N HIS A 140 9.47 0.04 7.56
CA HIS A 140 8.92 0.60 6.31
C HIS A 140 8.96 2.13 6.27
N MET A 141 9.62 2.77 7.24
CA MET A 141 9.74 4.22 7.27
C MET A 141 10.65 4.69 6.13
N ASN A 142 10.09 5.45 5.20
CA ASN A 142 10.76 5.91 3.98
C ASN A 142 10.61 7.43 3.76
N TRP A 143 10.04 8.16 4.72
CA TRP A 143 9.79 9.59 4.60
C TRP A 143 10.20 10.38 5.84
N SER A 144 11.00 11.42 5.65
CA SER A 144 11.42 12.35 6.70
C SER A 144 10.84 13.76 6.56
N GLY A 145 10.24 14.07 5.40
CA GLY A 145 9.70 15.38 5.07
C GLY A 145 8.41 15.76 5.81
N SER A 146 7.81 16.87 5.36
CA SER A 146 6.47 17.27 5.82
C SER A 146 5.41 16.33 5.25
N ALA A 147 4.26 16.19 5.93
CA ALA A 147 3.17 15.39 5.37
C ALA A 147 2.69 15.99 4.03
N LYS A 148 2.53 17.33 3.96
CA LYS A 148 2.10 18.04 2.74
C LYS A 148 2.97 17.80 1.50
N SER A 149 4.23 17.42 1.70
CA SER A 149 5.18 17.16 0.61
C SER A 149 5.18 15.69 0.14
N MET A 150 4.46 14.79 0.81
CA MET A 150 4.41 13.38 0.40
C MET A 150 3.75 13.23 -0.98
N GLU A 151 2.70 14.01 -1.27
CA GLU A 151 1.98 13.99 -2.55
C GLU A 151 2.89 14.24 -3.74
N ALA A 152 3.50 15.42 -3.77
CA ALA A 152 4.36 15.83 -4.86
C ALA A 152 5.54 14.87 -5.03
N ASP A 153 6.12 14.39 -3.92
CA ASP A 153 7.22 13.44 -3.97
C ASP A 153 6.80 12.09 -4.58
N MET A 154 5.67 11.52 -4.13
CA MET A 154 5.12 10.28 -4.68
C MET A 154 4.77 10.41 -6.16
N VAL A 155 4.11 11.50 -6.56
CA VAL A 155 3.78 11.73 -7.96
C VAL A 155 5.05 11.82 -8.82
N THR A 156 6.09 12.53 -8.35
CA THR A 156 7.35 12.60 -9.11
C THR A 156 8.07 11.25 -9.19
N GLU A 157 7.98 10.41 -8.17
CA GLU A 157 8.51 9.03 -8.22
C GLU A 157 7.76 8.20 -9.25
N MET A 158 6.42 8.16 -9.16
CA MET A 158 5.57 7.37 -10.06
C MET A 158 5.75 7.78 -11.52
N VAL A 159 5.78 9.09 -11.82
CA VAL A 159 5.98 9.58 -13.21
C VAL A 159 7.34 9.13 -13.76
N LYS A 160 8.40 9.18 -12.95
CA LYS A 160 9.73 8.70 -13.37
C LYS A 160 9.76 7.20 -13.59
N ASP A 161 9.08 6.44 -12.74
CA ASP A 161 9.02 4.98 -12.83
C ASP A 161 8.22 4.54 -14.06
N VAL A 162 7.01 5.07 -14.23
CA VAL A 162 6.18 4.82 -15.42
C VAL A 162 6.92 5.24 -16.69
N GLY A 163 7.53 6.42 -16.72
CA GLY A 163 8.28 6.89 -17.89
C GLY A 163 9.40 5.93 -18.30
N LYS A 164 10.11 5.33 -17.34
CA LYS A 164 11.12 4.30 -17.64
C LYS A 164 10.50 3.01 -18.17
N ARG A 165 9.39 2.56 -17.58
CA ARG A 165 8.71 1.31 -17.97
C ARG A 165 8.10 1.41 -19.36
N VAL A 166 7.44 2.54 -19.66
CA VAL A 166 6.86 2.80 -21.00
C VAL A 166 7.95 2.85 -22.07
N LEU A 167 9.11 3.45 -21.79
CA LEU A 167 10.24 3.43 -22.72
C LEU A 167 10.74 2.01 -23.03
N VAL A 168 10.75 1.11 -22.04
CA VAL A 168 11.13 -0.30 -22.24
C VAL A 168 10.08 -1.05 -23.04
N LEU A 169 8.78 -0.79 -22.81
CA LEU A 169 7.67 -1.43 -23.51
C LEU A 169 7.44 -0.89 -24.94
N ALA A 170 8.07 0.24 -25.29
CA ALA A 170 8.01 0.82 -26.63
C ALA A 170 9.11 0.30 -27.58
N GLN A 171 10.09 -0.46 -27.07
CA GLN A 171 11.15 -1.13 -27.85
C GLN A 171 10.70 -2.51 -28.31
#